data_AF-A0A8H4RHQ2-F1
#
_entry.id   AF-A0A8H4RHQ2-F1
#
_cell.length_a   1.000
_cell.length_b   1.000
_cell.length_c   1.000
_cell.angle_alpha   90.00
_cell.angle_beta   90.00
_cell.angle_gamma   90.00
#
_symmetry.space_group_name_H-M   'P 1'
#
loop_
_entity.id
_entity.type
_entity.pdbx_description
1 polymer ?
#
loop_
_entity_poly.entity_id
_entity_poly.type
_entity_poly.pdbx_seq_one_letter_code
_entity_poly.pdbx_strand_id
1 'polypeptide(L)'
;MAFDLGSPFIFPLRIAQVIFAIIVLGIMAYVVNWFNTYAFFLFASSSPSQANFLLFTSIWTLLVLVYLIIAPVRFQSFAHKYAILGVESGLDVCGASEAGVAFSAFEWLLFLISTAMAAMHCWNTKDSSNTTHGPAIEVQHQPGGTISSPQVFIATRSTSGIGRELSKILYAHHAKVYLATCSPEKASATIETLKKAHPESKGGLVFLKLDLDDLTTIKASAQEFLSKEARLGVICNNAGVMLPPPHSKTKQGYELQLGTNTIGPFLLTKLLTPFLVKTAKISTPGAVRAVWVLSSAARTFAPVGSVDMGNLDFKK
;
A
#
# COMPACT_ATOMS: atom_id res chain seq x y z
N MET A 1 45.75 35.86 -11.81
CA MET A 1 46.66 34.70 -11.81
C MET A 1 46.04 33.68 -12.76
N ALA A 2 46.64 33.46 -13.92
CA ALA A 2 46.07 32.61 -14.96
C ALA A 2 46.02 31.15 -14.45
N PHE A 3 44.85 30.53 -14.57
CA PHE A 3 44.61 29.14 -14.20
C PHE A 3 45.44 28.23 -15.12
N ASP A 4 46.48 27.60 -14.59
CA ASP A 4 47.20 26.56 -15.32
C ASP A 4 46.43 25.24 -15.18
N LEU A 5 45.58 24.95 -16.16
CA LEU A 5 44.85 23.69 -16.31
C LEU A 5 45.78 22.49 -16.59
N GLY A 6 47.09 22.70 -16.72
CA GLY A 6 48.10 21.71 -17.09
C GLY A 6 48.75 20.95 -15.94
N SER A 7 48.27 21.06 -14.70
CA SER A 7 48.81 20.23 -13.61
C SER A 7 48.56 18.74 -13.92
N PRO A 8 49.62 17.90 -13.94
CA PRO A 8 49.53 16.51 -14.42
C PRO A 8 48.62 15.62 -13.57
N PHE A 9 48.15 16.12 -12.41
CA PHE A 9 47.29 15.39 -11.48
C PHE A 9 45.81 15.79 -11.55
N ILE A 10 45.48 17.02 -11.98
CA ILE A 10 44.10 17.50 -12.01
C ILE A 10 43.31 16.84 -13.15
N PHE A 11 43.93 16.66 -14.31
CA PHE A 11 43.27 16.09 -15.47
C PHE A 11 42.88 14.61 -15.27
N PRO A 12 43.77 13.72 -14.76
CA PRO A 12 43.39 12.35 -14.39
C PRO A 12 42.31 12.29 -13.31
N LEU A 13 42.34 13.19 -12.31
CA LEU A 13 41.35 13.23 -11.24
C LEU A 13 39.94 13.59 -11.77
N ARG A 14 39.84 14.55 -12.71
CA ARG A 14 38.57 14.90 -13.36
C ARG A 14 38.04 13.75 -14.22
N ILE A 15 38.92 13.03 -14.91
CA ILE A 15 38.54 11.82 -15.65
C ILE A 15 37.98 10.76 -14.69
N ALA A 16 38.64 10.51 -13.56
CA ALA A 16 38.16 9.57 -12.55
C ALA A 16 36.79 9.98 -11.99
N GLN A 17 36.57 11.27 -11.69
CA GLN A 17 35.27 11.78 -11.22
C GLN A 17 34.14 11.55 -12.24
N VAL A 18 34.41 11.78 -13.53
CA VAL A 18 33.44 11.51 -14.60
C VAL A 18 33.13 10.01 -14.70
N ILE A 19 34.14 9.15 -14.59
CA ILE A 19 33.94 7.69 -14.60
C ILE A 19 33.07 7.25 -13.41
N PHE A 20 33.37 7.70 -12.20
CA PHE A 20 32.56 7.36 -11.02
C PHE A 20 31.13 7.88 -11.12
N ALA A 21 30.92 9.09 -11.67
CA ALA A 21 29.58 9.61 -11.91
C ALA A 21 28.77 8.74 -12.89
N ILE A 22 29.39 8.28 -13.98
CA ILE A 22 28.75 7.38 -14.95
C ILE A 22 28.40 6.03 -14.29
N ILE A 23 29.30 5.49 -13.45
CA ILE A 23 29.05 4.25 -12.71
C ILE A 23 27.85 4.41 -11.76
N VAL A 24 27.80 5.51 -10.98
CA VAL A 24 26.68 5.79 -10.08
C VAL A 24 25.37 5.93 -10.86
N LEU A 25 25.36 6.64 -11.99
CA LEU A 25 24.19 6.75 -12.85
C LEU A 25 23.74 5.40 -13.42
N GLY A 26 24.69 4.56 -13.85
CA GLY A 26 24.42 3.21 -14.35
C GLY A 26 23.85 2.29 -13.27
N ILE A 27 24.40 2.32 -12.06
CA ILE A 27 23.90 1.56 -10.92
C ILE A 27 22.52 2.08 -10.51
N MET A 28 22.29 3.40 -10.48
CA MET A 28 20.97 3.96 -10.16
C MET A 28 19.94 3.58 -11.21
N ALA A 29 20.28 3.62 -12.51
CA ALA A 29 19.41 3.16 -13.58
C ALA A 29 19.09 1.66 -13.47
N TYR A 30 20.09 0.84 -13.15
CA TYR A 30 19.90 -0.59 -12.88
C TYR A 30 19.00 -0.83 -11.67
N VAL A 31 19.21 -0.10 -10.58
CA VAL A 31 18.41 -0.16 -9.36
C VAL A 31 16.97 0.26 -9.64
N VAL A 32 16.74 1.35 -10.38
CA VAL A 32 15.41 1.78 -10.82
C VAL A 32 14.76 0.71 -11.70
N ASN A 33 15.48 0.15 -12.67
CA ASN A 33 14.97 -0.93 -13.52
C ASN A 33 14.65 -2.21 -12.71
N TRP A 34 15.51 -2.57 -11.76
CA TRP A 34 15.32 -3.69 -10.85
C TRP A 34 14.11 -3.48 -9.93
N PHE A 35 13.94 -2.27 -9.38
CA PHE A 35 12.76 -1.92 -8.59
C PHE A 35 11.47 -1.95 -9.43
N ASN A 36 11.52 -1.48 -10.67
CA ASN A 36 10.36 -1.49 -11.57
C ASN A 36 9.99 -2.90 -12.06
N THR A 37 10.99 -3.79 -12.20
CA THR A 37 10.81 -5.14 -12.76
C THR A 37 10.56 -6.20 -11.68
N TYR A 38 11.26 -6.14 -10.54
CA TYR A 38 11.27 -7.21 -9.53
C TYR A 38 10.62 -6.84 -8.20
N ALA A 39 10.73 -5.59 -7.73
CA ALA A 39 10.11 -5.20 -6.45
C ALA A 39 8.58 -5.11 -6.52
N PHE A 40 8.04 -4.83 -7.70
CA PHE A 40 6.61 -4.88 -8.00
C PHE A 40 5.99 -6.28 -7.78
N PHE A 41 6.80 -7.34 -7.91
CA PHE A 41 6.32 -8.73 -7.82
C PHE A 41 6.34 -9.31 -6.38
N LEU A 42 7.08 -8.71 -5.44
CA LEU A 42 7.28 -9.27 -4.10
C LEU A 42 6.88 -8.33 -2.94
N PHE A 43 6.94 -7.00 -3.10
CA PHE A 43 6.58 -6.06 -2.04
C PHE A 43 5.93 -4.79 -2.60
N ALA A 44 4.59 -4.73 -2.57
CA ALA A 44 3.78 -3.59 -2.98
C ALA A 44 3.84 -2.42 -1.97
N SER A 45 5.00 -1.75 -1.85
CA SER A 45 5.13 -0.53 -1.05
C SER A 45 6.18 0.44 -1.59
N SER A 46 6.22 0.64 -2.92
CA SER A 46 6.98 1.75 -3.50
C SER A 46 6.11 3.00 -3.45
N SER A 47 6.33 3.88 -2.48
CA SER A 47 5.64 5.18 -2.45
C SER A 47 6.19 6.09 -3.57
N PRO A 48 5.36 6.94 -4.21
CA PRO A 48 5.82 7.92 -5.19
C PRO A 48 7.00 8.79 -4.71
N SER A 49 7.13 8.99 -3.38
CA SER A 49 8.24 9.71 -2.76
C SER A 49 9.61 9.04 -2.92
N GLN A 50 9.69 7.70 -2.93
CA GLN A 50 10.98 7.00 -3.11
C GLN A 50 11.50 7.13 -4.54
N ALA A 51 10.61 7.00 -5.54
CA ALA A 51 10.96 7.21 -6.94
C ALA A 51 11.37 8.67 -7.20
N ASN A 52 10.63 9.64 -6.64
CA ASN A 52 10.98 11.06 -6.74
C ASN A 52 12.32 11.40 -6.06
N PHE A 53 12.63 10.75 -4.94
CA PHE A 53 13.92 10.93 -4.27
C PHE A 53 15.09 10.41 -5.13
N LEU A 54 14.96 9.22 -5.73
CA LEU A 54 15.97 8.67 -6.64
C LEU A 54 16.15 9.51 -7.91
N LEU A 55 15.06 10.09 -8.42
CA LEU A 55 15.10 11.00 -9.57
C LEU A 55 15.80 12.31 -9.19
N PHE A 56 15.48 12.86 -8.02
CA PHE A 56 16.10 14.07 -7.47
C PHE A 56 17.60 13.89 -7.28
N THR A 57 18.05 12.80 -6.64
CA THR A 57 19.49 12.54 -6.41
C THR A 57 20.24 12.37 -7.73
N SER A 58 19.63 11.73 -8.74
CA SER A 58 20.23 11.55 -10.06
C SER A 58 20.39 12.88 -10.81
N ILE A 59 19.35 13.73 -10.82
CA ILE A 59 19.37 15.06 -11.46
C ILE A 59 20.36 15.99 -10.72
N TRP A 60 20.37 15.95 -9.40
CA TRP A 60 21.25 16.78 -8.58
C TRP A 60 22.73 16.44 -8.81
N THR A 61 23.07 15.14 -8.94
CA THR A 61 24.44 14.70 -9.24
C THR A 61 24.93 15.24 -10.59
N LEU A 62 24.07 15.25 -11.61
CA LEU A 62 24.38 15.82 -12.93
C LEU A 62 24.59 17.35 -12.86
N LEU A 63 23.75 18.07 -12.12
CA LEU A 63 23.87 19.52 -11.95
C LEU A 63 25.15 19.93 -11.20
N VAL A 64 25.53 19.17 -10.17
CA VAL A 64 26.78 19.38 -9.43
C VAL A 64 28.00 19.19 -10.33
N LEU A 65 28.01 18.15 -11.18
CA LEU A 65 29.09 17.93 -12.14
C LEU A 65 29.21 19.07 -13.17
N VAL A 66 28.08 19.53 -13.70
CA VAL A 66 28.06 20.67 -14.63
C VAL A 66 28.59 21.93 -13.95
N TYR A 67 28.20 22.19 -12.70
CA TYR A 67 28.70 23.33 -11.93
C TYR A 67 30.21 23.24 -11.66
N LEU A 68 30.72 22.09 -11.21
CA LEU A 68 32.15 21.88 -10.89
C LEU A 68 33.07 21.87 -12.13
N ILE A 69 32.52 21.67 -13.33
CA ILE A 69 33.27 21.67 -14.59
C ILE A 69 33.17 23.02 -15.30
N ILE A 70 31.96 23.57 -15.44
CA ILE A 70 31.71 24.77 -16.27
C ILE A 70 31.96 26.06 -15.49
N ALA A 71 31.57 26.14 -14.21
CA ALA A 71 31.72 27.39 -13.45
C ALA A 71 33.17 27.88 -13.34
N PRO A 72 34.19 27.01 -13.10
CA PRO A 72 35.59 27.43 -13.06
C PRO A 72 36.13 27.90 -14.41
N VAL A 73 35.57 27.37 -15.52
CA VAL A 73 36.08 27.60 -16.89
C VAL A 73 35.43 28.82 -17.55
N ARG A 74 34.14 29.07 -17.30
CA ARG A 74 33.35 30.10 -18.01
C ARG A 74 32.88 31.25 -17.15
N PHE A 75 32.74 31.07 -15.82
CA PHE A 75 32.06 32.04 -14.95
C PHE A 75 32.79 32.20 -13.60
N GLN A 76 34.07 32.59 -13.65
CA GLN A 76 34.93 32.78 -12.47
C GLN A 76 34.35 33.75 -11.41
N SER A 77 33.49 34.68 -11.82
CA SER A 77 32.82 35.67 -10.95
C SER A 77 31.56 35.16 -10.24
N PHE A 78 30.89 34.12 -10.76
CA PHE A 78 29.69 33.51 -10.16
C PHE A 78 30.00 32.32 -9.26
N ALA A 79 31.22 31.80 -9.33
CA ALA A 79 31.66 30.71 -8.49
C ALA A 79 31.94 31.24 -7.07
N HIS A 80 31.00 30.99 -6.16
CA HIS A 80 30.99 31.64 -4.85
C HIS A 80 32.19 31.19 -4.02
N LYS A 81 32.92 32.16 -3.45
CA LYS A 81 34.22 31.96 -2.76
C LYS A 81 34.17 30.86 -1.68
N TYR A 82 33.03 30.66 -1.02
CA TYR A 82 32.83 29.63 0.02
C TYR A 82 32.51 28.23 -0.51
N ALA A 83 31.91 28.10 -1.70
CA ALA A 83 31.70 26.81 -2.35
C ALA A 83 33.00 26.27 -2.97
N ILE A 84 33.89 27.18 -3.38
CA ILE A 84 35.24 26.87 -3.83
C ILE A 84 36.21 26.70 -2.64
N LEU A 85 36.14 27.54 -1.59
CA LEU A 85 36.96 27.38 -0.38
C LEU A 85 36.69 26.07 0.36
N GLY A 86 35.47 25.51 0.32
CA GLY A 86 35.20 24.17 0.85
C GLY A 86 35.90 23.03 0.07
N VAL A 87 36.33 23.30 -1.16
CA VAL A 87 37.06 22.34 -2.03
C VAL A 87 38.55 22.67 -2.09
N GLU A 88 38.95 23.93 -1.85
CA GLU A 88 40.32 24.43 -2.03
C GLU A 88 40.98 25.05 -0.78
N SER A 89 40.35 25.07 0.41
CA SER A 89 41.07 25.39 1.65
C SER A 89 41.96 24.21 2.08
N GLY A 90 43.10 24.10 1.41
CA GLY A 90 44.22 23.28 1.83
C GLY A 90 44.79 22.45 0.68
N LEU A 91 45.83 22.99 0.05
CA LEU A 91 46.88 22.22 -0.62
C LEU A 91 47.63 21.34 0.40
N ASP A 92 46.90 20.45 1.07
CA ASP A 92 47.44 19.34 1.84
C ASP A 92 46.40 18.21 1.87
N VAL A 93 46.86 16.99 1.65
CA VAL A 93 46.03 15.80 1.40
C VAL A 93 45.05 15.51 2.56
N CYS A 94 45.34 16.02 3.76
CA CYS A 94 44.46 15.95 4.93
C CYS A 94 43.20 16.84 4.84
N GLY A 95 43.26 18.03 4.24
CA GLY A 95 42.12 18.98 4.25
C GLY A 95 40.97 18.58 3.32
N ALA A 96 41.27 17.94 2.19
CA ALA A 96 40.27 17.35 1.30
C ALA A 96 39.55 16.16 1.95
N SER A 97 40.26 15.40 2.80
CA SER A 97 39.66 14.35 3.60
C SER A 97 38.76 14.92 4.69
N GLU A 98 39.11 16.05 5.31
CA GLU A 98 38.28 16.74 6.30
C GLU A 98 37.04 17.39 5.70
N ALA A 99 37.15 18.02 4.53
CA ALA A 99 36.02 18.58 3.80
C ALA A 99 35.10 17.47 3.25
N GLY A 100 35.69 16.38 2.75
CA GLY A 100 34.96 15.16 2.38
C GLY A 100 34.26 14.54 3.59
N VAL A 101 34.92 14.48 4.75
CA VAL A 101 34.32 14.01 6.01
C VAL A 101 33.24 14.97 6.50
N ALA A 102 33.39 16.28 6.34
CA ALA A 102 32.38 17.27 6.73
C ALA A 102 31.15 17.24 5.82
N PHE A 103 31.33 17.12 4.50
CA PHE A 103 30.23 16.98 3.54
C PHE A 103 29.55 15.62 3.67
N SER A 104 30.33 14.54 3.85
CA SER A 104 29.81 13.22 4.19
C SER A 104 29.07 13.27 5.51
N ALA A 105 29.59 13.95 6.54
CA ALA A 105 28.91 14.11 7.82
C ALA A 105 27.61 14.89 7.67
N PHE A 106 27.54 15.87 6.76
CA PHE A 106 26.30 16.59 6.47
C PHE A 106 25.27 15.71 5.74
N GLU A 107 25.69 14.91 4.76
CA GLU A 107 24.84 13.91 4.10
C GLU A 107 24.39 12.80 5.06
N TRP A 108 25.29 12.30 5.91
CA TRP A 108 24.98 11.33 6.97
C TRP A 108 24.06 11.94 8.03
N LEU A 109 24.19 13.25 8.32
CA LEU A 109 23.29 13.97 9.22
C LEU A 109 21.90 14.13 8.61
N LEU A 110 21.80 14.49 7.32
CA LEU A 110 20.52 14.55 6.61
C LEU A 110 19.87 13.15 6.49
N PHE A 111 20.68 12.12 6.28
CA PHE A 111 20.23 10.72 6.29
C PHE A 111 19.78 10.27 7.68
N LEU A 112 20.50 10.64 8.75
CA LEU A 112 20.11 10.38 10.14
C LEU A 112 18.85 11.13 10.52
N ILE A 113 18.70 12.40 10.12
CA ILE A 113 17.50 13.20 10.38
C ILE A 113 16.30 12.59 9.65
N SER A 114 16.44 12.22 8.38
CA SER A 114 15.35 11.60 7.62
C SER A 114 14.99 10.20 8.15
N THR A 115 15.98 9.38 8.53
CA THR A 115 15.78 8.08 9.16
C THR A 115 15.17 8.21 10.56
N ALA A 116 15.60 9.19 11.36
CA ALA A 116 15.02 9.49 12.67
C ALA A 116 13.60 10.02 12.53
N MET A 117 13.31 10.87 11.55
CA MET A 117 11.93 11.30 11.25
C MET A 117 11.07 10.11 10.81
N ALA A 118 11.59 9.20 9.98
CA ALA A 118 10.88 7.98 9.59
C ALA A 118 10.68 7.03 10.78
N ALA A 119 11.67 6.88 11.65
CA ALA A 119 11.59 6.06 12.87
C ALA A 119 10.63 6.68 13.90
N MET A 120 10.68 7.99 14.11
CA MET A 120 9.71 8.73 14.94
C MET A 120 8.31 8.67 14.35
N HIS A 121 8.15 8.71 13.03
CA HIS A 121 6.86 8.50 12.37
C HIS A 121 6.36 7.08 12.64
N CYS A 122 7.19 6.05 12.41
CA CYS A 122 6.87 4.66 12.72
C CYS A 122 6.58 4.42 14.22
N TRP A 123 7.31 5.10 15.12
CA TRP A 123 7.15 4.99 16.57
C TRP A 123 5.88 5.69 17.06
N ASN A 124 5.61 6.89 16.59
CA ASN A 124 4.36 7.61 16.85
C ASN A 124 3.14 6.88 16.26
N THR A 125 3.30 6.11 15.18
CA THR A 125 2.25 5.21 14.67
C THR A 125 2.12 3.88 15.40
N LYS A 126 3.13 3.48 16.19
CA LYS A 126 3.11 2.23 16.97
C LYS A 126 2.37 2.36 18.30
N ASP A 127 2.36 3.56 18.89
CA ASP A 127 1.81 3.81 20.23
C ASP A 127 0.55 4.71 20.23
N SER A 128 -0.06 4.97 19.06
CA SER A 128 -1.26 5.80 18.99
C SER A 128 -2.52 5.01 19.39
N SER A 129 -2.75 4.89 20.69
CA SER A 129 -4.10 4.81 21.24
C SER A 129 -4.85 6.15 21.11
N ASN A 130 -4.18 7.20 20.62
CA ASN A 130 -4.76 8.53 20.39
C ASN A 130 -4.41 9.03 18.97
N THR A 131 -5.37 8.95 18.06
CA THR A 131 -5.22 9.22 16.63
C THR A 131 -5.32 10.71 16.31
N THR A 132 -4.20 11.37 16.06
CA THR A 132 -4.17 12.58 15.21
C THR A 132 -3.45 12.24 13.92
N HIS A 133 -4.23 11.82 12.93
CA HIS A 133 -3.75 11.43 11.61
C HIS A 133 -3.14 12.63 10.86
N GLY A 134 -2.13 12.38 10.00
CA GLY A 134 -1.87 13.25 8.83
C GLY A 134 -3.15 13.47 8.03
N PRO A 135 -3.19 14.41 7.04
CA PRO A 135 -4.43 15.02 6.54
C PRO A 135 -5.46 13.92 6.42
N ALA A 136 -6.46 13.99 7.30
CA ALA A 136 -7.35 12.88 7.55
C ALA A 136 -7.73 12.31 6.19
N ILE A 137 -7.75 10.99 6.04
CA ILE A 137 -8.73 10.45 5.10
C ILE A 137 -10.03 11.01 5.64
N GLU A 138 -10.43 12.14 5.07
CA GLU A 138 -11.70 12.76 5.33
C GLU A 138 -12.62 11.73 4.72
N VAL A 139 -13.04 10.79 5.57
CA VAL A 139 -14.20 9.95 5.29
C VAL A 139 -15.23 10.99 4.98
N GLN A 140 -15.50 11.21 3.70
CA GLN A 140 -16.44 12.22 3.27
C GLN A 140 -17.74 11.82 3.94
N HIS A 141 -18.01 12.50 5.05
CA HIS A 141 -19.21 12.32 5.81
C HIS A 141 -20.23 12.96 4.90
N GLN A 142 -20.89 12.15 4.06
CA GLN A 142 -22.06 12.65 3.36
C GLN A 142 -22.97 13.20 4.46
N PRO A 143 -23.26 14.51 4.48
CA PRO A 143 -24.07 15.10 5.53
C PRO A 143 -25.44 14.43 5.45
N GLY A 144 -25.74 13.54 6.39
CA GLY A 144 -26.93 12.68 6.38
C GLY A 144 -26.69 11.16 6.42
N GLY A 145 -25.44 10.69 6.31
CA GLY A 145 -25.06 9.28 6.37
C GLY A 145 -24.94 8.70 7.78
N THR A 146 -25.79 9.08 8.73
CA THR A 146 -25.89 8.32 10.00
C THR A 146 -26.36 6.90 9.68
N ILE A 147 -25.74 5.88 10.27
CA ILE A 147 -26.27 4.50 10.31
C ILE A 147 -27.61 4.58 11.08
N SER A 148 -28.69 4.92 10.37
CA SER A 148 -29.93 5.45 10.96
C SER A 148 -30.89 4.36 11.45
N SER A 149 -30.41 3.13 11.61
CA SER A 149 -31.14 2.01 12.22
C SER A 149 -30.14 0.91 12.60
N PRO A 150 -30.50 -0.12 13.40
CA PRO A 150 -29.60 -1.23 13.67
C PRO A 150 -29.24 -2.03 12.39
N GLN A 151 -28.29 -1.52 11.61
CA GLN A 151 -27.90 -2.08 10.33
C GLN A 151 -27.12 -3.38 10.56
N VAL A 152 -27.51 -4.41 9.80
CA VAL A 152 -26.87 -5.71 9.79
C VAL A 152 -25.90 -5.74 8.62
N PHE A 153 -24.67 -6.14 8.91
CA PHE A 153 -23.57 -6.21 7.96
C PHE A 153 -23.05 -7.64 7.87
N ILE A 154 -22.65 -8.07 6.68
CA ILE A 154 -21.82 -9.26 6.48
C ILE A 154 -20.48 -8.79 5.93
N ALA A 155 -19.37 -9.18 6.56
CA ALA A 155 -18.02 -8.94 6.05
C ALA A 155 -17.30 -10.28 5.86
N THR A 156 -16.82 -10.57 4.66
CA THR A 156 -16.06 -11.79 4.37
C THR A 156 -14.57 -11.63 4.71
N ARG A 157 -13.96 -12.69 5.26
CA ARG A 157 -12.58 -12.70 5.81
C ARG A 157 -12.36 -11.58 6.85
N SER A 158 -13.33 -11.38 7.71
CA SER A 158 -13.39 -10.32 8.72
C SER A 158 -12.52 -10.52 9.97
N THR A 159 -11.66 -11.53 9.99
CA THR A 159 -10.76 -11.84 11.13
C THR A 159 -9.34 -11.33 10.92
N SER A 160 -9.04 -10.73 9.76
CA SER A 160 -7.73 -10.17 9.45
C SER A 160 -7.83 -8.98 8.49
N GLY A 161 -6.79 -8.16 8.43
CA GLY A 161 -6.65 -7.06 7.46
C GLY A 161 -7.85 -6.12 7.42
N ILE A 162 -8.21 -5.68 6.21
CA ILE A 162 -9.30 -4.71 5.96
C ILE A 162 -10.63 -5.19 6.54
N GLY A 163 -10.95 -6.47 6.41
CA GLY A 163 -12.21 -7.02 6.93
C GLY A 163 -12.34 -6.92 8.45
N ARG A 164 -11.22 -7.07 9.18
CA ARG A 164 -11.21 -6.91 10.65
C ARG A 164 -11.41 -5.46 11.07
N GLU A 165 -10.66 -4.54 10.45
CA GLU A 165 -10.76 -3.12 10.77
C GLU A 165 -12.13 -2.56 10.37
N LEU A 166 -12.72 -3.01 9.25
CA LEU A 166 -14.10 -2.69 8.90
C LEU A 166 -15.08 -3.18 9.97
N SER A 167 -14.91 -4.41 10.46
CA SER A 167 -15.76 -4.95 11.53
C SER A 167 -15.62 -4.17 12.83
N LYS A 168 -14.40 -3.72 13.17
CA LYS A 168 -14.12 -2.85 14.31
C LYS A 168 -14.88 -1.52 14.21
N ILE A 169 -14.74 -0.82 13.08
CA ILE A 169 -15.38 0.48 12.84
C ILE A 169 -16.90 0.34 12.91
N LEU A 170 -17.48 -0.62 12.19
CA LEU A 170 -18.91 -0.85 12.18
C LEU A 170 -19.44 -1.18 13.58
N TYR A 171 -18.72 -2.02 14.33
CA TYR A 171 -19.09 -2.37 15.69
C TYR A 171 -19.01 -1.17 16.63
N ALA A 172 -17.97 -0.34 16.53
CA ALA A 172 -17.87 0.90 17.32
C ALA A 172 -19.08 1.83 17.10
N HIS A 173 -19.63 1.84 15.89
CA HIS A 173 -20.87 2.56 15.55
C HIS A 173 -22.17 1.77 15.83
N HIS A 174 -22.13 0.86 16.81
CA HIS A 174 -23.27 0.07 17.29
C HIS A 174 -23.95 -0.82 16.23
N ALA A 175 -23.27 -1.15 15.12
CA ALA A 175 -23.82 -2.04 14.11
C ALA A 175 -23.74 -3.52 14.50
N LYS A 176 -24.58 -4.34 13.88
CA LYS A 176 -24.46 -5.80 13.96
C LYS A 176 -23.65 -6.32 12.78
N VAL A 177 -22.52 -6.96 13.05
CA VAL A 177 -21.58 -7.45 12.03
C VAL A 177 -21.46 -8.97 12.12
N TYR A 178 -21.75 -9.64 11.01
CA TYR A 178 -21.47 -11.04 10.80
C TYR A 178 -20.05 -11.19 10.27
N LEU A 179 -19.20 -11.79 11.09
CA LEU A 179 -17.84 -12.15 10.72
C LEU A 179 -17.87 -13.45 9.91
N ALA A 180 -17.90 -13.32 8.58
CA ALA A 180 -18.00 -14.46 7.68
C ALA A 180 -16.62 -15.03 7.32
N THR A 181 -16.31 -16.21 7.86
CA THR A 181 -14.99 -16.83 7.74
C THR A 181 -15.05 -18.35 7.92
N CYS A 182 -14.00 -19.06 7.49
CA CYS A 182 -13.93 -20.51 7.59
C CYS A 182 -13.46 -21.00 8.98
N SER A 183 -12.74 -20.20 9.77
CA SER A 183 -12.22 -20.62 11.09
C SER A 183 -13.04 -20.01 12.25
N PRO A 184 -13.78 -20.84 13.00
CA PRO A 184 -14.53 -20.37 14.17
C PRO A 184 -13.59 -19.87 15.28
N GLU A 185 -12.40 -20.44 15.43
CA GLU A 185 -11.42 -20.05 16.46
C GLU A 185 -10.93 -18.62 16.22
N LYS A 186 -10.55 -18.30 14.98
CA LYS A 186 -10.12 -16.94 14.60
C LYS A 186 -11.28 -15.95 14.74
N ALA A 187 -12.51 -16.37 14.44
CA ALA A 187 -13.68 -15.53 14.62
C ALA A 187 -13.90 -15.20 16.10
N SER A 188 -13.93 -16.20 16.97
CA SER A 188 -14.11 -16.03 18.41
C SER A 188 -13.03 -15.13 19.01
N ALA A 189 -11.75 -15.37 18.68
CA ALA A 189 -10.66 -14.53 19.16
C ALA A 189 -10.83 -13.06 18.70
N THR A 190 -11.20 -12.84 17.44
CA THR A 190 -11.44 -11.48 16.91
C THR A 190 -12.62 -10.82 17.61
N ILE A 191 -13.72 -11.54 17.82
CA ILE A 191 -14.91 -11.04 18.49
C ILE A 191 -14.57 -10.56 19.91
N GLU A 192 -13.83 -11.37 20.66
CA GLU A 192 -13.39 -11.01 22.02
C GLU A 192 -12.49 -9.77 22.02
N THR A 193 -11.53 -9.68 21.10
CA THR A 193 -10.68 -8.49 20.95
C THR A 193 -11.49 -7.23 20.63
N LEU A 194 -12.44 -7.32 19.69
CA LEU A 194 -13.25 -6.17 19.27
C LEU A 194 -14.22 -5.72 20.35
N LYS A 195 -14.84 -6.65 21.09
CA LYS A 195 -15.68 -6.34 22.25
C LYS A 195 -14.90 -5.63 23.36
N LYS A 196 -13.68 -6.09 23.65
CA LYS A 196 -12.79 -5.43 24.63
C LYS A 196 -12.36 -4.04 24.19
N ALA A 197 -12.19 -3.82 22.89
CA ALA A 197 -11.80 -2.53 22.34
C ALA A 197 -12.93 -1.49 22.33
N HIS A 198 -14.19 -1.94 22.27
CA HIS A 198 -15.38 -1.08 22.20
C HIS A 198 -16.49 -1.53 23.16
N PRO A 199 -16.24 -1.51 24.50
CA PRO A 199 -17.20 -1.97 25.50
C PRO A 199 -18.51 -1.16 25.52
N GLU A 200 -18.48 0.08 25.03
CA GLU A 200 -19.63 0.99 24.89
C GLU A 200 -20.57 0.63 23.73
N SER A 201 -20.14 -0.26 22.83
CA SER A 201 -20.95 -0.64 21.68
C SER A 201 -22.21 -1.40 22.10
N LYS A 202 -23.33 -1.05 21.46
CA LYS A 202 -24.63 -1.74 21.56
C LYS A 202 -24.86 -2.66 20.37
N GLY A 203 -23.88 -2.75 19.48
CA GLY A 203 -23.90 -3.59 18.30
C GLY A 203 -23.75 -5.06 18.65
N GLY A 204 -23.65 -5.88 17.61
CA GLY A 204 -23.44 -7.32 17.77
C GLY A 204 -22.31 -7.80 16.87
N LEU A 205 -21.50 -8.73 17.37
CA LEU A 205 -20.52 -9.44 16.56
C LEU A 205 -20.92 -10.91 16.55
N VAL A 206 -21.15 -11.47 15.36
CA VAL A 206 -21.66 -12.84 15.20
C VAL A 206 -20.76 -13.59 14.23
N PHE A 207 -20.34 -14.80 14.59
CA PHE A 207 -19.65 -15.67 13.65
C PHE A 207 -20.63 -16.22 12.61
N LEU A 208 -20.23 -16.18 11.33
CA LEU A 208 -20.90 -16.90 10.24
C LEU A 208 -19.89 -17.83 9.59
N LYS A 209 -20.12 -19.14 9.64
CA LYS A 209 -19.28 -20.09 8.91
C LYS A 209 -19.45 -19.82 7.42
N LEU A 210 -18.37 -19.50 6.73
CA LEU A 210 -18.36 -19.29 5.29
C LEU A 210 -17.04 -19.81 4.73
N ASP A 211 -17.13 -20.80 3.84
CA ASP A 211 -16.01 -21.24 3.03
C ASP A 211 -16.24 -20.86 1.57
N LEU A 212 -15.35 -20.02 1.04
CA LEU A 212 -15.47 -19.51 -0.33
C LEU A 212 -14.76 -20.42 -1.35
N ASP A 213 -13.91 -21.33 -0.88
CA ASP A 213 -13.26 -22.34 -1.73
C ASP A 213 -14.11 -23.61 -1.89
N ASP A 214 -15.22 -23.72 -1.14
CA ASP A 214 -16.17 -24.81 -1.20
C ASP A 214 -17.62 -24.31 -1.39
N LEU A 215 -18.03 -24.26 -2.66
CA LEU A 215 -19.35 -23.79 -3.07
C LEU A 215 -20.51 -24.62 -2.46
N THR A 216 -20.26 -25.88 -2.06
CA THR A 216 -21.31 -26.73 -1.47
C THR A 216 -21.76 -26.23 -0.09
N THR A 217 -20.88 -25.51 0.61
CA THR A 217 -21.15 -25.00 1.96
C THR A 217 -21.91 -23.67 1.97
N ILE A 218 -21.73 -22.86 0.91
CA ILE A 218 -22.20 -21.47 0.85
C ILE A 218 -23.73 -21.35 1.01
N LYS A 219 -24.49 -22.31 0.46
CA LYS A 219 -25.95 -22.32 0.59
C LYS A 219 -26.39 -22.47 2.05
N ALA A 220 -25.74 -23.35 2.80
CA ALA A 220 -26.05 -23.55 4.21
C ALA A 220 -25.73 -22.28 5.02
N SER A 221 -24.58 -21.64 4.76
CA SER A 221 -24.21 -20.36 5.37
C SER A 221 -25.25 -19.26 5.11
N ALA A 222 -25.71 -19.13 3.86
CA ALA A 222 -26.74 -18.16 3.51
C ALA A 222 -28.06 -18.45 4.23
N GLN A 223 -28.48 -19.71 4.30
CA GLN A 223 -29.70 -20.13 5.02
C GLN A 223 -29.60 -19.89 6.53
N GLU A 224 -28.45 -20.13 7.13
CA GLU A 224 -28.18 -19.83 8.54
C GLU A 224 -28.31 -18.33 8.83
N PHE A 225 -27.77 -17.48 7.95
CA PHE A 225 -27.94 -16.04 8.09
C PHE A 225 -29.42 -15.63 7.95
N LEU A 226 -30.11 -16.14 6.92
CA LEU A 226 -31.50 -15.82 6.64
C LEU A 226 -32.47 -16.28 7.73
N SER A 227 -32.14 -17.33 8.49
CA SER A 227 -32.97 -17.79 9.61
C SER A 227 -32.80 -16.94 10.88
N LYS A 228 -31.69 -16.20 10.99
CA LYS A 228 -31.34 -15.40 12.18
C LYS A 228 -31.70 -13.92 12.03
N GLU A 229 -31.92 -13.44 10.82
CA GLU A 229 -32.07 -12.02 10.53
C GLU A 229 -33.33 -11.69 9.74
N ALA A 230 -33.89 -10.51 10.01
CA ALA A 230 -35.03 -9.96 9.27
C ALA A 230 -34.62 -9.02 8.14
N ARG A 231 -33.36 -8.55 8.14
CA ARG A 231 -32.83 -7.62 7.14
C ARG A 231 -31.31 -7.75 6.96
N LEU A 232 -30.82 -7.31 5.80
CA LEU A 232 -29.39 -7.16 5.52
C LEU A 232 -29.14 -5.80 4.88
N GLY A 233 -28.34 -4.96 5.55
CA GLY A 233 -27.99 -3.63 5.05
C GLY A 233 -26.85 -3.70 4.06
N VAL A 234 -25.70 -4.25 4.47
CA VAL A 234 -24.52 -4.28 3.60
C VAL A 234 -23.87 -5.65 3.60
N ILE A 235 -23.54 -6.14 2.41
CA ILE A 235 -22.60 -7.25 2.23
C ILE A 235 -21.29 -6.70 1.67
N CYS A 236 -20.18 -6.99 2.36
CA CYS A 236 -18.83 -6.63 1.94
C CYS A 236 -18.08 -7.90 1.52
N ASN A 237 -17.98 -8.10 0.22
CA ASN A 237 -17.17 -9.13 -0.42
C ASN A 237 -15.69 -8.67 -0.40
N ASN A 238 -15.04 -8.91 0.73
CA ASN A 238 -13.65 -8.51 0.99
C ASN A 238 -12.66 -9.67 0.89
N ALA A 239 -13.11 -10.90 1.13
CA ALA A 239 -12.26 -12.08 1.10
C ALA A 239 -11.57 -12.24 -0.26
N GLY A 240 -10.26 -12.41 -0.21
CA GLY A 240 -9.46 -12.73 -1.38
C GLY A 240 -8.17 -13.44 -1.02
N VAL A 241 -7.64 -14.16 -2.00
CA VAL A 241 -6.29 -14.75 -2.00
C VAL A 241 -5.47 -14.17 -3.14
N MET A 242 -4.17 -14.04 -2.91
CA MET A 242 -3.21 -13.50 -3.86
C MET A 242 -2.06 -14.48 -4.02
N LEU A 243 -1.69 -14.78 -5.27
CA LEU A 243 -0.57 -15.66 -5.63
C LEU A 243 -0.61 -17.00 -4.88
N PRO A 244 -1.72 -17.78 -4.97
CA PRO A 244 -1.72 -19.12 -4.40
C PRO A 244 -0.68 -20.01 -5.10
N PRO A 245 -0.24 -21.10 -4.46
CA PRO A 245 0.68 -22.05 -5.09
C PRO A 245 0.18 -22.48 -6.48
N PRO A 246 1.07 -22.70 -7.46
CA PRO A 246 0.67 -23.12 -8.80
C PRO A 246 -0.24 -24.35 -8.77
N HIS A 247 -1.26 -24.35 -9.63
CA HIS A 247 -2.27 -25.42 -9.72
C HIS A 247 -3.15 -25.60 -8.47
N SER A 248 -3.17 -24.64 -7.55
CA SER A 248 -4.14 -24.62 -6.46
C SER A 248 -5.57 -24.55 -6.99
N LYS A 249 -6.45 -25.41 -6.46
CA LYS A 249 -7.84 -25.51 -6.88
C LYS A 249 -8.80 -25.46 -5.70
N THR A 250 -9.98 -24.93 -5.95
CA THR A 250 -11.16 -25.05 -5.08
C THR A 250 -11.63 -26.50 -5.00
N LYS A 251 -12.55 -26.79 -4.08
CA LYS A 251 -13.18 -28.12 -3.96
C LYS A 251 -13.91 -28.55 -5.23
N GLN A 252 -14.36 -27.59 -6.04
CA GLN A 252 -15.05 -27.83 -7.31
C GLN A 252 -14.08 -27.91 -8.50
N GLY A 253 -12.77 -27.75 -8.29
CA GLY A 253 -11.75 -27.86 -9.33
C GLY A 253 -11.44 -26.58 -10.11
N TYR A 254 -12.08 -25.45 -9.76
CA TYR A 254 -11.70 -24.13 -10.30
C TYR A 254 -10.35 -23.68 -9.75
N GLU A 255 -9.61 -22.89 -10.53
CA GLU A 255 -8.44 -22.16 -10.04
C GLU A 255 -8.80 -21.38 -8.76
N LEU A 256 -7.91 -21.40 -7.76
CA LEU A 256 -8.21 -20.97 -6.40
C LEU A 256 -8.53 -19.46 -6.29
N GLN A 257 -7.85 -18.57 -7.01
CA GLN A 257 -8.16 -17.14 -7.01
C GLN A 257 -9.52 -16.87 -7.67
N LEU A 258 -9.79 -17.48 -8.82
CA LEU A 258 -11.06 -17.38 -9.51
C LEU A 258 -12.21 -17.85 -8.61
N GLY A 259 -12.04 -19.01 -7.99
CA GLY A 259 -13.02 -19.59 -7.09
C GLY A 259 -13.28 -18.73 -5.85
N THR A 260 -12.21 -18.38 -5.12
CA THR A 260 -12.31 -17.68 -3.83
C THR A 260 -12.68 -16.21 -3.96
N ASN A 261 -12.12 -15.51 -4.96
CA ASN A 261 -12.27 -14.06 -5.09
C ASN A 261 -13.50 -13.68 -5.91
N THR A 262 -14.00 -14.59 -6.77
CA THR A 262 -15.09 -14.29 -7.71
C THR A 262 -16.28 -15.22 -7.55
N ILE A 263 -16.12 -16.53 -7.79
CA ILE A 263 -17.25 -17.48 -7.88
C ILE A 263 -17.96 -17.64 -6.53
N GLY A 264 -17.22 -17.85 -5.44
CA GLY A 264 -17.76 -17.99 -4.10
C GLY A 264 -18.54 -16.75 -3.64
N PRO A 265 -17.93 -15.55 -3.65
CA PRO A 265 -18.62 -14.30 -3.28
C PRO A 265 -19.83 -14.02 -4.17
N PHE A 266 -19.75 -14.35 -5.47
CA PHE A 266 -20.88 -14.23 -6.39
C PHE A 266 -22.04 -15.13 -5.99
N LEU A 267 -21.76 -16.41 -5.70
CA LEU A 267 -22.79 -17.36 -5.26
C LEU A 267 -23.46 -16.89 -3.96
N LEU A 268 -22.66 -16.49 -2.96
CA LEU A 268 -23.17 -15.96 -1.69
C LEU A 268 -24.08 -14.75 -1.92
N THR A 269 -23.60 -13.78 -2.71
CA THR A 269 -24.35 -12.57 -3.02
C THR A 269 -25.65 -12.93 -3.74
N LYS A 270 -25.61 -13.80 -4.75
CA LYS A 270 -26.78 -14.26 -5.50
C LYS A 270 -27.85 -14.90 -4.60
N LEU A 271 -27.44 -15.71 -3.63
CA LEU A 271 -28.36 -16.33 -2.67
C LEU A 271 -29.00 -15.30 -1.72
N LEU A 272 -28.29 -14.23 -1.39
CA LEU A 272 -28.76 -13.16 -0.51
C LEU A 272 -29.48 -12.03 -1.26
N THR A 273 -29.37 -11.95 -2.59
CA THR A 273 -29.97 -10.89 -3.42
C THR A 273 -31.47 -10.70 -3.17
N PRO A 274 -32.33 -11.74 -3.12
CA PRO A 274 -33.75 -11.55 -2.86
C PRO A 274 -34.01 -10.83 -1.52
N PHE A 275 -33.18 -11.12 -0.51
CA PHE A 275 -33.27 -10.55 0.83
C PHE A 275 -32.75 -9.11 0.89
N LEU A 276 -31.65 -8.82 0.19
CA LEU A 276 -31.15 -7.45 -0.01
C LEU A 276 -32.20 -6.59 -0.72
N VAL A 277 -32.82 -7.09 -1.80
CA VAL A 277 -33.88 -6.37 -2.52
C VAL A 277 -35.10 -6.13 -1.62
N LYS A 278 -35.52 -7.13 -0.84
CA LYS A 278 -36.61 -6.97 0.14
C LYS A 278 -36.27 -5.88 1.16
N THR A 279 -35.05 -5.89 1.70
CA THR A 279 -34.58 -4.88 2.66
C THR A 279 -34.55 -3.49 2.01
N ALA A 280 -34.07 -3.37 0.77
CA ALA A 280 -33.96 -2.11 0.06
C ALA A 280 -35.33 -1.45 -0.18
N LYS A 281 -36.37 -2.24 -0.50
CA LYS A 281 -37.74 -1.73 -0.72
C LYS A 281 -38.37 -1.07 0.52
N ILE A 282 -37.95 -1.46 1.72
CA ILE A 282 -38.47 -0.93 2.99
C ILE A 282 -37.49 0.03 3.68
N SER A 283 -36.34 0.29 3.06
CA SER A 283 -35.28 1.14 3.61
C SER A 283 -35.18 2.45 2.82
N THR A 284 -34.54 3.45 3.40
CA THR A 284 -34.23 4.69 2.68
C THR A 284 -33.31 4.40 1.47
N PRO A 285 -33.46 5.14 0.35
CA PRO A 285 -32.58 4.99 -0.80
C PRO A 285 -31.10 5.07 -0.41
N GLY A 286 -30.29 4.12 -0.90
CA GLY A 286 -28.85 4.06 -0.63
C GLY A 286 -28.43 3.42 0.70
N ALA A 287 -29.38 3.00 1.55
CA ALA A 287 -29.09 2.31 2.81
C ALA A 287 -28.64 0.85 2.64
N VAL A 288 -29.02 0.20 1.54
CA VAL A 288 -28.65 -1.19 1.24
C VAL A 288 -27.59 -1.22 0.15
N ARG A 289 -26.47 -1.93 0.38
CA ARG A 289 -25.32 -1.95 -0.53
C ARG A 289 -24.68 -3.33 -0.64
N ALA A 290 -24.17 -3.66 -1.83
CA ALA A 290 -23.23 -4.74 -2.03
C ALA A 290 -21.88 -4.12 -2.42
N VAL A 291 -20.85 -4.36 -1.60
CA VAL A 291 -19.51 -3.81 -1.79
C VAL A 291 -18.58 -4.93 -2.21
N TRP A 292 -17.84 -4.70 -3.30
CA TRP A 292 -16.81 -5.60 -3.81
C TRP A 292 -15.46 -4.94 -3.63
N VAL A 293 -14.61 -5.52 -2.78
CA VAL A 293 -13.25 -5.02 -2.58
C VAL A 293 -12.40 -5.55 -3.72
N LEU A 294 -11.81 -4.62 -4.47
CA LEU A 294 -10.93 -4.89 -5.60
C LEU A 294 -9.53 -4.33 -5.31
N SER A 295 -8.63 -4.50 -6.27
CA SER A 295 -7.30 -3.90 -6.25
C SER A 295 -7.08 -3.08 -7.52
N SER A 296 -6.23 -2.06 -7.46
CA SER A 296 -5.74 -1.36 -8.65
C SER A 296 -5.11 -2.33 -9.65
N ALA A 297 -4.52 -3.43 -9.17
CA ALA A 297 -4.03 -4.53 -9.98
C ALA A 297 -5.09 -5.09 -10.95
N ALA A 298 -6.35 -5.16 -10.53
CA ALA A 298 -7.43 -5.63 -11.40
C ALA A 298 -7.64 -4.72 -12.62
N ARG A 299 -7.33 -3.42 -12.51
CA ARG A 299 -7.36 -2.49 -13.64
C ARG A 299 -6.08 -2.57 -14.46
N THR A 300 -4.92 -2.66 -13.81
CA THR A 300 -3.61 -2.64 -14.47
C THR A 300 -3.33 -3.91 -15.27
N PHE A 301 -3.78 -5.07 -14.78
CA PHE A 301 -3.52 -6.37 -15.40
C PHE A 301 -4.73 -6.96 -16.13
N ALA A 302 -5.85 -6.23 -16.21
CA ALA A 302 -6.97 -6.69 -17.01
C ALA A 302 -6.52 -6.83 -18.47
N PRO A 303 -6.75 -7.99 -19.12
CA PRO A 303 -6.48 -8.11 -20.55
C PRO A 303 -7.30 -7.08 -21.34
N VAL A 304 -6.72 -6.60 -22.44
CA VAL A 304 -7.41 -5.70 -23.37
C VAL A 304 -8.44 -6.54 -24.14
N GLY A 305 -9.71 -6.21 -23.97
CA GLY A 305 -10.81 -7.12 -24.29
C GLY A 305 -11.09 -8.00 -23.06
N SER A 306 -12.35 -7.98 -22.61
CA SER A 306 -12.82 -8.73 -21.44
C SER A 306 -12.36 -10.18 -21.41
N VAL A 307 -12.38 -10.81 -20.23
CA VAL A 307 -12.14 -12.26 -20.07
C VAL A 307 -12.91 -13.05 -21.14
N ASP A 308 -12.21 -13.93 -21.87
CA ASP A 308 -12.86 -14.83 -22.82
C ASP A 308 -13.69 -15.86 -22.06
N MET A 309 -14.98 -15.54 -21.88
CA MET A 309 -15.95 -16.41 -21.22
C MET A 309 -16.14 -17.75 -21.95
N GLY A 310 -15.69 -17.87 -23.21
CA GLY A 310 -15.72 -19.08 -24.00
C GLY A 310 -14.52 -20.01 -23.82
N ASN A 311 -13.48 -19.60 -23.07
CA ASN A 311 -12.25 -20.38 -22.82
C ASN A 311 -11.80 -20.28 -21.35
N LEU A 312 -12.75 -20.38 -20.41
CA LEU A 312 -12.44 -20.28 -18.97
C LEU A 312 -11.59 -21.43 -18.43
N ASP A 313 -11.46 -22.53 -19.18
CA ASP A 313 -10.65 -23.69 -18.82
C ASP A 313 -9.29 -23.75 -19.56
N PHE A 314 -8.97 -22.74 -20.39
CA PHE A 314 -7.74 -22.63 -21.17
C PHE A 314 -7.47 -23.83 -22.10
N LYS A 315 -8.54 -24.45 -22.65
CA LYS A 315 -8.43 -25.61 -23.54
C LYS A 315 -8.78 -25.35 -25.00
N LYS A 316 -9.36 -24.19 -25.33
CA LYS A 316 -9.52 -23.77 -26.73
C LYS A 316 -8.22 -23.27 -27.32
#